data_AF-A0A7S3GUW2-F1
#
_entry.id   AF-A0A7S3GUW2-F1
#
_cell.length_a   1.000
_cell.length_b   1.000
_cell.length_c   1.000
_cell.angle_alpha   90.00
_cell.angle_beta   90.00
_cell.angle_gamma   90.00
#
_symmetry.space_group_name_H-M   'P 1'
#
loop_
_entity.id
_entity.type
_entity.pdbx_description
1 polymer ?
#
loop_
_entity_poly.entity_id
_entity_poly.type
_entity_poly.pdbx_seq_one_letter_code
_entity_poly.pdbx_strand_id
1 'polypeptide(L)'
;AAINIKRDRRGIEPRAVRAAVIGFPNVGKSALINRLLGRKMAVSRNLPGVTRSLRWVRLGGDAGASSSTLELLDSPGIIPAKQFDQKGAYLLAMCNDIGEASYDRVVVAAALCDQINMIYKKHHDHVDMAHIRDRYKIDFDQMSGDEIIYKVADIVYQGNQISAADKILGDFRK
;
A
#
# COMPACT_ATOMS: atom_id res chain seq x y z
N ALA A 1 -24.12 -11.84 17.89
CA ALA A 1 -25.10 -12.49 18.79
C ALA A 1 -24.84 -12.25 20.29
N ALA A 2 -23.70 -12.64 20.88
CA ALA A 2 -23.50 -12.63 22.35
C ALA A 2 -23.63 -11.26 23.06
N ILE A 3 -23.25 -10.16 22.41
CA ILE A 3 -23.36 -8.80 23.00
C ILE A 3 -24.81 -8.39 23.19
N ASN A 4 -25.67 -8.61 22.19
CA ASN A 4 -27.08 -8.22 22.28
C ASN A 4 -27.87 -9.11 23.25
N ILE A 5 -27.49 -10.39 23.38
CA ILE A 5 -28.05 -11.28 24.42
C ILE A 5 -27.76 -10.74 25.83
N LYS A 6 -26.57 -10.19 26.10
CA LYS A 6 -26.25 -9.56 27.39
C LYS A 6 -26.97 -8.23 27.61
N ARG A 7 -27.28 -7.48 26.55
CA ARG A 7 -28.00 -6.20 26.61
C ARG A 7 -29.48 -6.40 26.90
N ASP A 8 -30.08 -7.38 26.21
CA ASP A 8 -31.47 -7.79 26.38
C ASP A 8 -31.76 -8.25 27.82
N ARG A 9 -30.89 -9.09 28.40
CA ARG A 9 -30.94 -9.48 29.83
C ARG A 9 -30.86 -8.30 30.82
N ARG A 10 -30.41 -7.12 30.38
CA ARG A 10 -30.32 -5.89 31.18
C ARG A 10 -31.41 -4.86 30.82
N GLY A 11 -32.38 -5.22 29.99
CA GLY A 11 -33.42 -4.31 29.50
C GLY A 11 -32.89 -3.21 28.59
N ILE A 12 -31.73 -3.43 27.95
CA ILE A 12 -31.09 -2.45 27.07
C ILE A 12 -31.32 -2.85 25.62
N GLU A 13 -31.85 -1.92 24.83
CA GLU A 13 -32.09 -2.11 23.39
C GLU A 13 -30.86 -2.67 22.64
N PRO A 14 -31.04 -3.64 21.73
CA PRO A 14 -29.97 -4.18 20.91
C PRO A 14 -29.38 -3.09 20.01
N ARG A 15 -28.09 -3.23 19.70
CA ARG A 15 -27.42 -2.31 18.76
C ARG A 15 -26.53 -3.07 17.79
N ALA A 16 -26.15 -2.37 16.72
CA ALA A 16 -25.15 -2.87 15.79
C ALA A 16 -23.79 -3.04 16.48
N VAL A 17 -23.06 -4.09 16.10
CA VAL A 17 -21.64 -4.23 16.49
C VAL A 17 -20.85 -3.19 15.70
N ARG A 18 -20.01 -2.41 16.36
CA ARG A 18 -19.15 -1.41 15.71
C ARG A 18 -17.70 -1.91 15.70
N ALA A 19 -17.06 -1.87 14.55
CA ALA A 19 -15.63 -2.15 14.40
C ALA A 19 -14.98 -1.09 13.51
N ALA A 20 -13.68 -0.88 13.67
CA ALA A 20 -12.90 0.05 12.85
C ALA A 20 -11.75 -0.68 12.17
N VAL A 21 -11.48 -0.31 10.92
CA VAL A 21 -10.33 -0.83 10.15
C VAL A 21 -9.23 0.21 10.18
N ILE A 22 -8.12 -0.10 10.85
CA ILE A 22 -6.97 0.79 11.01
C ILE A 22 -5.72 0.17 10.38
N GLY A 23 -4.78 1.00 9.92
CA GLY A 23 -3.52 0.55 9.33
C GLY A 23 -2.84 1.64 8.50
N PHE A 24 -1.64 1.33 7.98
CA PHE A 24 -0.89 2.21 7.09
C PHE A 24 -1.69 2.59 5.83
N PRO A 25 -1.35 3.69 5.14
CA PRO A 25 -1.91 3.97 3.81
C PRO A 25 -1.68 2.79 2.85
N ASN A 26 -2.52 2.67 1.82
CA ASN A 26 -2.40 1.69 0.71
C ASN A 26 -2.36 0.19 1.04
N VAL A 27 -2.39 -0.24 2.30
CA VAL A 27 -2.52 -1.66 2.71
C VAL A 27 -3.86 -2.34 2.35
N GLY A 28 -4.73 -1.68 1.58
CA GLY A 28 -5.99 -2.27 1.10
C GLY A 28 -7.18 -2.18 2.05
N LYS A 29 -7.16 -1.31 3.06
CA LYS A 29 -8.29 -1.12 4.02
C LYS A 29 -9.65 -0.93 3.33
N SER A 30 -9.74 0.04 2.43
CA SER A 30 -10.98 0.33 1.70
C SER A 30 -11.34 -0.77 0.69
N ALA A 31 -10.35 -1.50 0.16
CA ALA A 31 -10.59 -2.67 -0.70
C ALA A 31 -11.21 -3.84 0.10
N LEU A 32 -10.72 -4.09 1.32
CA LEU A 32 -11.29 -5.06 2.25
C LEU A 32 -12.75 -4.70 2.59
N ILE A 33 -13.01 -3.43 2.91
CA ILE A 33 -14.37 -2.95 3.22
C ILE A 33 -15.30 -3.14 2.01
N ASN A 34 -14.87 -2.76 0.81
CA ASN A 34 -15.66 -2.97 -0.42
C ASN A 34 -15.94 -4.45 -0.68
N ARG A 35 -14.97 -5.32 -0.43
CA ARG A 35 -15.12 -6.77 -0.58
C ARG A 35 -16.14 -7.33 0.41
N LEU A 36 -16.11 -6.89 1.67
CA LEU A 36 -17.07 -7.29 2.69
C LEU A 36 -18.50 -6.81 2.36
N LEU A 37 -18.62 -5.65 1.70
CA LEU A 37 -19.92 -5.11 1.26
C LEU A 37 -20.49 -5.75 -0.01
N GLY A 38 -19.67 -6.44 -0.81
CA GLY A 38 -20.06 -6.89 -2.14
C GLY A 38 -20.30 -5.76 -3.15
N ARG A 39 -20.01 -4.50 -2.81
CA ARG A 39 -20.18 -3.32 -3.67
C ARG A 39 -19.11 -2.26 -3.41
N LYS A 40 -18.83 -1.45 -4.43
CA LYS A 40 -17.86 -0.34 -4.35
C LYS A 40 -18.50 0.87 -3.64
N MET A 41 -18.24 1.05 -2.35
CA MET A 41 -18.70 2.22 -1.58
C MET A 41 -17.55 3.10 -1.06
N ALA A 42 -16.45 2.50 -0.64
CA ALA A 42 -15.25 3.19 -0.20
C ALA A 42 -14.35 3.50 -1.42
N VAL A 43 -13.79 4.71 -1.47
CA VAL A 43 -12.86 5.09 -2.53
C VAL A 43 -11.58 4.29 -2.34
N SER A 44 -11.27 3.40 -3.29
CA SER A 44 -10.07 2.58 -3.27
C SER A 44 -9.22 2.92 -4.49
N ARG A 45 -8.10 3.63 -4.28
CA ARG A 45 -7.01 3.80 -5.26
C ARG A 45 -5.69 3.50 -4.57
N ASN A 46 -4.70 3.03 -5.33
CA ASN A 46 -3.33 2.83 -4.86
C ASN A 46 -2.57 4.16 -4.82
N LEU A 47 -3.08 5.12 -4.04
CA LEU A 47 -2.45 6.41 -3.81
C LEU A 47 -2.62 6.77 -2.33
N PRO A 48 -1.55 7.21 -1.66
CA PRO A 48 -1.65 7.59 -0.26
C PRO A 48 -2.56 8.82 -0.11
N GLY A 49 -3.32 8.88 1.00
CA GLY A 49 -4.23 10.00 1.28
C GLY A 49 -5.56 9.99 0.51
N VAL A 50 -5.96 8.86 -0.09
CA VAL A 50 -7.27 8.70 -0.77
C VAL A 50 -8.44 8.73 0.21
N THR A 51 -8.34 8.01 1.34
CA THR A 51 -9.35 8.05 2.41
C THR A 51 -9.04 9.23 3.33
N ARG A 52 -9.78 10.34 3.15
CA ARG A 52 -9.56 11.62 3.88
C ARG A 52 -10.47 11.83 5.08
N SER A 53 -11.54 11.03 5.22
CA SER A 53 -12.51 11.15 6.30
C SER A 53 -12.92 9.79 6.86
N LEU A 54 -13.33 9.79 8.12
CA LEU A 54 -13.92 8.64 8.79
C LEU A 54 -15.32 8.38 8.22
N ARG A 55 -15.60 7.16 7.76
CA ARG A 55 -16.92 6.79 7.22
C ARG A 55 -17.44 5.50 7.83
N TRP A 56 -18.64 5.54 8.40
CA TRP A 56 -19.35 4.34 8.83
C TRP A 56 -20.04 3.67 7.65
N VAL A 57 -19.95 2.34 7.61
CA VAL A 57 -20.50 1.46 6.60
C VAL A 57 -21.26 0.34 7.30
N ARG A 58 -22.48 0.04 6.87
CA ARG A 58 -23.29 -1.05 7.43
C ARG A 58 -23.17 -2.32 6.60
N LEU A 59 -22.94 -3.44 7.28
CA LEU A 59 -22.93 -4.81 6.75
C LEU A 59 -24.14 -5.57 7.33
N GLY A 60 -24.91 -6.18 6.42
CA GLY A 60 -26.19 -6.84 6.72
C GLY A 60 -27.36 -5.87 6.66
N GLY A 61 -28.42 -6.24 5.93
CA GLY A 61 -29.60 -5.38 5.78
C GLY A 61 -30.55 -5.65 4.61
N ASP A 62 -30.56 -6.84 3.99
CA ASP A 62 -31.63 -7.20 3.04
C ASP A 62 -32.60 -8.18 3.71
N ALA A 63 -33.86 -7.74 3.78
CA ALA A 63 -35.10 -8.46 4.11
C ALA A 63 -35.06 -9.55 5.20
N GLY A 64 -35.56 -9.21 6.40
CA GLY A 64 -36.31 -10.15 7.25
C GLY A 64 -35.56 -10.88 8.37
N ALA A 65 -34.23 -10.77 8.48
CA ALA A 65 -33.50 -11.46 9.54
C ALA A 65 -33.10 -10.50 10.69
N SER A 66 -33.51 -10.83 11.91
CA SER A 66 -33.08 -10.27 13.21
C SER A 66 -31.59 -10.57 13.51
N SER A 67 -30.72 -10.40 12.51
CA SER A 67 -29.29 -10.69 12.62
C SER A 67 -28.55 -9.38 12.89
N SER A 68 -27.79 -9.37 13.99
CA SER A 68 -27.00 -8.23 14.46
C SER A 68 -26.23 -7.56 13.32
N THR A 69 -26.62 -6.33 12.97
CA THR A 69 -25.94 -5.51 11.98
C THR A 69 -24.52 -5.19 12.43
N LEU A 70 -23.56 -5.21 11.50
CA LEU A 70 -22.17 -4.83 11.74
C LEU A 70 -21.93 -3.46 11.08
N GLU A 71 -21.48 -2.48 11.86
CA GLU A 71 -21.03 -1.18 11.34
C GLU A 71 -19.50 -1.15 11.33
N LEU A 72 -18.91 -0.98 10.15
CA LEU A 72 -17.48 -0.81 9.94
C LEU A 72 -17.13 0.67 9.74
N LEU A 73 -16.10 1.14 10.43
CA LEU A 73 -15.50 2.45 10.21
C LEU A 73 -14.32 2.32 9.23
N ASP A 74 -14.44 2.93 8.05
CA ASP A 74 -13.31 3.17 7.15
C ASP A 74 -12.51 4.36 7.68
N SER A 75 -11.24 4.14 8.00
CA SER A 75 -10.34 5.18 8.50
C SER A 75 -9.28 5.58 7.47
N PRO A 76 -8.82 6.84 7.48
CA PRO A 76 -7.57 7.22 6.83
C PRO A 76 -6.41 6.29 7.20
N GLY A 77 -5.46 6.15 6.28
CA GLY A 77 -4.19 5.49 6.61
C GLY A 77 -3.42 6.30 7.64
N ILE A 78 -2.92 5.64 8.69
CA ILE A 78 -2.18 6.28 9.78
C ILE A 78 -0.72 5.85 9.69
N ILE A 79 0.19 6.81 9.78
CA ILE A 79 1.62 6.52 9.94
C ILE A 79 2.10 7.10 11.28
N PRO A 80 2.56 6.27 12.23
CA PRO A 80 2.97 6.74 13.56
C PRO A 80 4.22 7.65 13.51
N ALA A 81 4.13 8.85 14.09
CA ALA A 81 5.22 9.83 14.07
C ALA A 81 6.52 9.39 14.79
N LYS A 82 6.43 8.46 15.74
CA LYS A 82 7.56 8.04 16.61
C LYS A 82 8.40 6.87 16.06
N GLN A 83 8.08 6.33 14.89
CA GLN A 83 8.66 5.09 14.37
C GLN A 83 9.46 5.25 13.08
N PHE A 84 9.84 6.47 12.71
CA PHE A 84 10.56 6.71 11.47
C PHE A 84 12.07 6.76 11.68
N ASP A 85 12.76 5.69 11.27
CA ASP A 85 14.13 5.80 10.80
C ASP A 85 14.13 6.06 9.28
N GLN A 86 15.25 6.54 8.75
CA GLN A 86 15.39 6.82 7.32
C GLN A 86 15.13 5.56 6.46
N LYS A 87 15.51 4.40 6.98
CA LYS A 87 15.33 3.11 6.31
C LYS A 87 13.85 2.77 6.14
N GLY A 88 13.04 2.93 7.19
CA GLY A 88 11.60 2.74 7.13
C GLY A 88 10.93 3.70 6.15
N ALA A 89 11.37 4.96 6.10
CA ALA A 89 10.87 5.93 5.14
C ALA A 89 11.14 5.50 3.69
N TYR A 90 12.34 4.99 3.40
CA TYR A 90 12.68 4.43 2.08
C TYR A 90 11.78 3.26 1.71
N LEU A 91 11.57 2.29 2.62
CA LEU A 91 10.72 1.14 2.34
C LEU A 91 9.26 1.54 2.07
N LEU A 92 8.72 2.48 2.86
CA LEU A 92 7.38 3.02 2.64
C LEU A 92 7.30 3.76 1.29
N ALA A 93 8.33 4.49 0.90
CA ALA A 93 8.38 5.18 -0.39
C ALA A 93 8.41 4.18 -1.56
N MET A 94 9.24 3.14 -1.48
CA MET A 94 9.34 2.09 -2.50
C MET A 94 7.99 1.41 -2.74
N CYS A 95 7.31 1.03 -1.64
CA CYS A 95 6.01 0.37 -1.66
C CYS A 95 4.81 1.29 -1.93
N ASN A 96 5.05 2.60 -2.18
CA ASN A 96 4.00 3.59 -2.43
C ASN A 96 3.09 3.88 -1.22
N ASP A 97 3.53 3.64 0.02
CA ASP A 97 2.73 3.84 1.24
C ASP A 97 2.76 5.29 1.74
N ILE A 98 3.71 6.12 1.27
CA ILE A 98 3.79 7.57 1.53
C ILE A 98 3.71 8.38 0.24
N GLY A 99 3.25 9.62 0.35
CA GLY A 99 3.06 10.50 -0.81
C GLY A 99 4.38 10.91 -1.46
N GLU A 100 4.39 10.99 -2.79
CA GLU A 100 5.59 11.30 -3.59
C GLU A 100 6.20 12.68 -3.29
N ALA A 101 5.41 13.60 -2.73
CA ALA A 101 5.92 14.89 -2.25
C ALA A 101 6.82 14.75 -0.99
N SER A 102 6.88 13.58 -0.38
CA SER A 102 7.60 13.34 0.88
C SER A 102 9.03 12.80 0.66
N TYR A 103 9.43 12.52 -0.59
CA TYR A 103 10.72 11.92 -0.89
C TYR A 103 11.22 12.31 -2.29
N ASP A 104 12.53 12.22 -2.50
CA ASP A 104 13.13 12.35 -3.83
C ASP A 104 12.97 11.03 -4.61
N ARG A 105 12.33 11.09 -5.76
CA ARG A 105 12.00 9.91 -6.57
C ARG A 105 13.22 9.23 -7.14
N VAL A 106 14.23 10.00 -7.56
CA VAL A 106 15.48 9.46 -8.12
C VAL A 106 16.25 8.72 -7.03
N VAL A 107 16.37 9.33 -5.85
CA VAL A 107 17.07 8.73 -4.70
C VAL A 107 16.37 7.46 -4.23
N VAL A 108 15.02 7.46 -4.12
CA VAL A 108 14.27 6.26 -3.71
C VAL A 108 14.37 5.16 -4.76
N ALA A 109 14.33 5.48 -6.05
CA ALA A 109 14.49 4.49 -7.12
C ALA A 109 15.89 3.89 -7.15
N ALA A 110 16.94 4.70 -6.97
CA ALA A 110 18.31 4.21 -6.84
C ALA A 110 18.45 3.27 -5.63
N ALA A 111 17.94 3.69 -4.45
CA ALA A 111 17.94 2.86 -3.26
C ALA A 111 17.17 1.54 -3.46
N LEU A 112 16.08 1.53 -4.23
CA LEU A 112 15.35 0.31 -4.56
C LEU A 112 16.22 -0.64 -5.39
N CYS A 113 16.92 -0.12 -6.39
CA CYS A 113 17.82 -0.92 -7.22
C CYS A 113 18.95 -1.52 -6.38
N ASP A 114 19.52 -0.76 -5.45
CA ASP A 114 20.52 -1.26 -4.50
C ASP A 114 19.95 -2.36 -3.59
N GLN A 115 18.70 -2.20 -3.11
CA GLN A 115 18.03 -3.24 -2.34
C GLN A 115 17.82 -4.52 -3.16
N ILE A 116 17.38 -4.41 -4.41
CA ILE A 116 17.22 -5.56 -5.32
C ILE A 116 18.56 -6.28 -5.51
N ASN A 117 19.63 -5.53 -5.78
CA ASN A 117 20.97 -6.09 -5.95
C ASN A 117 21.50 -6.75 -4.67
N MET A 118 21.26 -6.14 -3.52
CA MET A 118 21.62 -6.72 -2.22
C MET A 118 20.86 -8.03 -1.95
N ILE A 119 19.56 -8.06 -2.23
CA ILE A 119 18.73 -9.26 -2.04
C ILE A 119 19.21 -10.36 -2.99
N TYR A 120 19.39 -10.07 -4.28
CA TYR A 120 19.88 -11.03 -5.25
C TYR A 120 21.21 -11.65 -4.84
N LYS A 121 22.17 -10.85 -4.35
CA LYS A 121 23.47 -11.33 -3.85
C LYS A 121 23.37 -12.28 -2.64
N LYS A 122 22.35 -12.12 -1.80
CA LYS A 122 22.14 -12.96 -0.60
C LYS A 122 21.23 -14.16 -0.86
N HIS A 123 20.29 -13.99 -1.79
CA HIS A 123 19.11 -14.82 -1.97
C HIS A 123 18.71 -14.80 -3.45
N HIS A 124 19.50 -15.48 -4.29
CA HIS A 124 19.34 -15.48 -5.74
C HIS A 124 17.97 -15.95 -6.24
N ASP A 125 17.30 -16.78 -5.46
CA ASP A 125 15.98 -17.36 -5.72
C ASP A 125 14.82 -16.37 -5.52
N HIS A 126 15.04 -15.27 -4.80
CA HIS A 126 14.02 -14.26 -4.54
C HIS A 126 13.93 -13.17 -5.62
N VAL A 127 14.89 -13.10 -6.53
CA VAL A 127 14.96 -12.07 -7.58
C VAL A 127 15.18 -12.72 -8.93
N ASP A 128 14.20 -12.59 -9.83
CA ASP A 128 14.35 -12.98 -11.23
C ASP A 128 15.20 -11.95 -11.99
N MET A 129 16.52 -12.05 -11.82
CA MET A 129 17.47 -11.12 -12.43
C MET A 129 17.51 -11.25 -13.96
N ALA A 130 17.17 -12.43 -14.51
CA ALA A 130 17.10 -12.62 -15.95
C ALA A 130 15.98 -11.76 -16.56
N HIS A 131 14.80 -11.75 -15.94
CA HIS A 131 13.68 -10.91 -16.36
C HIS A 131 13.97 -9.41 -16.18
N ILE A 132 14.68 -9.02 -15.13
CA ILE A 132 15.08 -7.61 -14.91
C ILE A 132 16.06 -7.14 -15.99
N ARG A 133 17.10 -7.92 -16.29
CA ARG A 133 18.06 -7.62 -17.36
C ARG A 133 17.37 -7.56 -18.73
N ASP A 134 16.45 -8.48 -19.01
CA ASP A 134 15.69 -8.45 -20.26
C ASP A 134 14.78 -7.22 -20.36
N ARG A 135 14.17 -6.80 -19.25
CA ARG A 135 13.29 -5.62 -19.23
C ARG A 135 14.04 -4.32 -19.48
N TYR A 136 15.17 -4.10 -18.80
CA TYR A 136 15.90 -2.82 -18.87
C TYR A 136 17.07 -2.83 -19.86
N LYS A 137 17.44 -4.00 -20.42
CA LYS A 137 18.55 -4.17 -21.37
C LYS A 137 19.89 -3.67 -20.84
N ILE A 138 20.11 -3.85 -19.53
CA ILE A 138 21.35 -3.48 -18.82
C ILE A 138 21.78 -4.60 -17.87
N ASP A 139 23.07 -4.63 -17.54
CA ASP A 139 23.64 -5.52 -16.51
C ASP A 139 23.31 -5.00 -15.10
N PHE A 140 22.03 -5.08 -14.74
CA PHE A 140 21.43 -4.46 -13.55
C PHE A 140 22.19 -4.78 -12.24
N ASP A 141 22.65 -6.02 -12.06
CA ASP A 141 23.34 -6.48 -10.84
C ASP A 141 24.83 -6.11 -10.76
N GLN A 142 25.39 -5.53 -11.83
CA GLN A 142 26.79 -5.10 -11.90
C GLN A 142 26.95 -3.59 -11.67
N MET A 143 25.84 -2.90 -11.35
CA MET A 143 25.78 -1.44 -11.24
C MET A 143 25.22 -1.03 -9.87
N SER A 144 25.61 0.15 -9.41
CA SER A 144 24.94 0.84 -8.30
C SER A 144 23.56 1.36 -8.73
N GLY A 145 22.69 1.63 -7.75
CA GLY A 145 21.38 2.22 -8.01
C GLY A 145 21.45 3.49 -8.84
N ASP A 146 22.38 4.40 -8.55
CA ASP A 146 22.55 5.65 -9.30
C ASP A 146 22.97 5.41 -10.76
N GLU A 147 23.89 4.47 -11.00
CA GLU A 147 24.31 4.09 -12.36
C GLU A 147 23.16 3.46 -13.15
N ILE A 148 22.32 2.65 -12.49
CA ILE A 148 21.13 2.06 -13.09
C ILE A 148 20.15 3.14 -13.52
N ILE A 149 19.85 4.10 -12.64
CA ILE A 149 18.95 5.22 -13.00
C ILE A 149 19.51 6.01 -14.17
N TYR A 150 20.80 6.33 -14.15
CA TYR A 150 21.47 7.04 -15.24
C TYR A 150 21.39 6.26 -16.56
N LYS A 151 21.69 4.96 -16.56
CA LYS A 151 21.67 4.13 -17.77
C LYS A 151 20.27 3.96 -18.34
N VAL A 152 19.26 3.70 -17.49
CA VAL A 152 17.87 3.61 -17.94
C VAL A 152 17.38 4.95 -18.50
N ALA A 153 17.77 6.06 -17.89
CA ALA A 153 17.45 7.39 -18.38
C ALA A 153 18.05 7.66 -19.75
N ASP A 154 19.32 7.32 -19.95
CA ASP A 154 20.03 7.49 -21.21
C ASP A 154 19.41 6.66 -22.35
N ILE A 155 19.13 5.37 -22.10
CA ILE A 155 18.61 4.45 -23.11
C ILE A 155 17.16 4.75 -23.50
N VAL A 156 16.30 5.04 -22.51
CA VAL A 156 14.83 5.04 -22.72
C VAL A 156 14.23 6.45 -22.67
N TYR A 157 14.87 7.38 -21.95
CA TYR A 157 14.25 8.65 -21.56
C TYR A 157 15.10 9.89 -21.90
N GLN A 158 16.03 9.79 -22.87
CA GLN A 158 16.85 10.92 -23.34
C GLN A 158 17.60 11.64 -22.19
N GLY A 159 18.08 10.86 -21.22
CA GLY A 159 18.78 11.37 -20.02
C GLY A 159 17.87 11.87 -18.90
N ASN A 160 16.54 11.79 -19.04
CA ASN A 160 15.60 12.19 -17.99
C ASN A 160 15.53 11.14 -16.85
N GLN A 161 16.29 11.40 -15.78
CA GLN A 161 16.38 10.54 -14.60
C GLN A 161 15.05 10.40 -13.83
N ILE A 162 14.22 11.46 -13.81
CA ILE A 162 12.93 11.41 -13.13
C ILE A 162 12.01 10.41 -13.83
N SER A 163 11.96 10.44 -15.17
CA SER A 163 11.16 9.48 -15.94
C SER A 163 11.65 8.04 -15.78
N ALA A 164 12.96 7.84 -15.70
CA ALA A 164 13.54 6.53 -15.41
C ALA A 164 13.18 6.03 -14.00
N ALA A 165 13.28 6.91 -13.00
CA ALA A 165 12.89 6.61 -11.63
C ALA A 165 11.40 6.26 -11.52
N ASP A 166 10.52 7.05 -12.15
CA ASP A 166 9.08 6.80 -12.20
C ASP A 166 8.78 5.45 -12.86
N LYS A 167 9.52 5.08 -13.92
CA LYS A 167 9.38 3.79 -14.59
C LYS A 167 9.76 2.62 -13.69
N ILE A 168 10.92 2.69 -13.05
CA ILE A 168 11.43 1.62 -12.19
C ILE A 168 10.53 1.43 -10.97
N LEU A 169 10.19 2.51 -10.27
CA LEU A 169 9.25 2.46 -9.15
C LEU A 169 7.88 1.92 -9.60
N GLY A 170 7.39 2.38 -10.75
CA GLY A 170 6.11 1.95 -11.31
C GLY A 170 6.09 0.47 -11.72
N ASP A 171 7.22 -0.08 -12.17
CA ASP A 171 7.35 -1.50 -12.49
C ASP A 171 7.41 -2.37 -11.23
N PHE A 172 8.09 -1.91 -10.17
CA PHE A 172 8.16 -2.62 -8.90
C PHE A 172 6.82 -2.67 -8.16
N ARG A 173 6.01 -1.60 -8.26
CA ARG A 173 4.72 -1.47 -7.55
C ARG A 173 3.56 -2.24 -8.19
N LYS A 174 3.77 -2.88 -9.35
CA LYS A 174 2.74 -3.60 -10.12
C LYS A 174 2.90 -5.11 -9.99
#